data_AF-A0A3D1ZBI4-F1
#
_entry.id   AF-A0A3D1ZBI4-F1
#
_cell.length_a   1.000
_cell.length_b   1.000
_cell.length_c   1.000
_cell.angle_alpha   90.00
_cell.angle_beta   90.00
_cell.angle_gamma   90.00
#
_symmetry.space_group_name_H-M   'P 1'
#
loop_
_entity.id
_entity.type
_entity.pdbx_description
1 polymer ?
#
loop_
_entity_poly.entity_id
_entity_poly.type
_entity_poly.pdbx_seq_one_letter_code
_entity_poly.pdbx_strand_id
1 'polypeptide(L)' 'MPVAVRPKNIDDLSAILTESHAQDVKVMPVGGGTRLSLGNAAQTPDIALDTTSLNQPVSINSADLTATFEAGMTLDSVQS' A
#
# COMPACT_ATOMS: atom_id res chain seq x y z
N MET A 1 -2.07 -16.83 -10.42
CA MET A 1 -1.78 -16.19 -9.12
C MET A 1 -1.06 -14.89 -9.42
N PRO A 2 -1.42 -13.78 -8.76
CA PRO A 2 -0.68 -12.53 -8.92
C PRO A 2 0.75 -12.67 -8.40
N VAL A 3 1.67 -11.89 -8.96
CA VAL A 3 3.02 -11.70 -8.41
C VAL A 3 2.94 -10.71 -7.26
N ALA A 4 3.51 -11.04 -6.11
CA ALA A 4 3.61 -10.11 -4.99
C ALA A 4 4.79 -9.16 -5.22
N VAL A 5 4.53 -7.86 -5.21
CA VAL A 5 5.53 -6.80 -5.36
C VAL A 5 5.45 -5.89 -4.15
N ARG A 6 6.59 -5.61 -3.52
CA ARG A 6 6.67 -4.78 -2.31
C ARG A 6 7.64 -3.61 -2.56
N PRO A 7 7.15 -2.36 -2.66
CA PRO A 7 7.98 -1.20 -2.92
C PRO A 7 8.81 -0.84 -1.69
N LYS A 8 10.02 -0.33 -1.88
CA LYS A 8 10.90 0.05 -0.75
C LYS A 8 10.57 1.43 -0.18
N ASN A 9 9.98 2.29 -0.99
CA ASN A 9 9.63 3.68 -0.67
C ASN A 9 8.61 4.21 -1.69
N ILE A 10 8.23 5.48 -1.56
CA ILE A 10 7.26 6.13 -2.44
C ILE A 10 7.74 6.25 -3.89
N ASP A 11 9.04 6.47 -4.13
CA ASP A 11 9.59 6.57 -5.50
C ASP A 11 9.51 5.21 -6.23
N ASP A 12 9.83 4.12 -5.53
CA ASP A 12 9.71 2.76 -6.03
C ASP A 12 8.24 2.39 -6.32
N LEU A 13 7.33 2.75 -5.41
CA LEU A 13 5.88 2.61 -5.61
C LEU A 13 5.42 3.35 -6.87
N SER A 14 5.87 4.60 -7.05
CA SER A 14 5.54 5.40 -8.22
C SER A 14 6.04 4.75 -9.50
N ALA A 15 7.31 4.31 -9.53
CA ALA A 15 7.90 3.64 -10.69
C ALA A 15 7.15 2.36 -11.08
N ILE A 16 6.79 1.53 -10.10
CA ILE A 16 6.00 0.31 -10.33
C ILE A 16 4.65 0.64 -10.97
N LEU A 17 3.93 1.64 -10.45
CA LEU A 17 2.62 2.02 -10.98
C LEU A 17 2.71 2.66 -12.36
N THR A 18 3.74 3.47 -12.62
CA THR A 18 4.00 4.05 -13.95
C THR A 18 4.24 2.95 -14.98
N GLU A 19 5.11 1.98 -14.68
CA GLU A 19 5.40 0.88 -15.60
C GLU A 19 4.18 -0.03 -15.79
N SER A 20 3.47 -0.33 -14.69
CA SER A 20 2.26 -1.15 -14.73
C SER A 20 1.19 -0.52 -15.61
N HIS A 21 1.01 0.80 -15.53
CA HIS A 21 0.10 1.52 -16.40
C HIS A 21 0.55 1.44 -17.87
N ALA A 22 1.83 1.68 -18.16
CA ALA A 22 2.35 1.64 -19.52
C ALA A 22 2.16 0.28 -20.21
N GLN A 23 2.13 -0.80 -19.42
CA GLN A 23 1.96 -2.18 -19.89
C GLN A 23 0.54 -2.75 -19.69
N ASP A 24 -0.43 -1.96 -19.25
CA ASP A 24 -1.81 -2.40 -18.94
C ASP A 24 -1.88 -3.57 -17.92
N VAL A 25 -0.97 -3.54 -16.94
CA VAL A 25 -0.88 -4.55 -15.86
C VAL A 25 -1.90 -4.24 -14.77
N LYS A 26 -2.69 -5.25 -14.37
CA LYS A 26 -3.70 -5.10 -13.32
C LYS A 26 -3.06 -5.18 -11.94
N VAL A 27 -3.05 -4.06 -11.24
CA VAL A 27 -2.48 -3.94 -9.90
C VAL A 27 -3.60 -3.93 -8.85
N MET A 28 -3.48 -4.79 -7.84
CA MET A 28 -4.33 -4.80 -6.65
C MET A 28 -3.49 -4.41 -5.42
N PRO A 29 -3.79 -3.29 -4.75
CA PRO A 29 -3.15 -2.93 -3.49
C PRO A 29 -3.48 -3.92 -2.37
N VAL A 30 -2.48 -4.27 -1.56
CA VAL A 30 -2.60 -5.18 -0.43
C VAL A 30 -1.89 -4.59 0.78
N GLY A 31 -2.65 -4.30 1.85
CA GLY A 31 -2.10 -3.97 3.17
C GLY A 31 -1.97 -5.24 4.03
N GLY A 32 -2.54 -5.22 5.23
CA GLY A 32 -2.54 -6.38 6.15
C GLY A 32 -3.37 -7.60 5.70
N GLY A 33 -3.91 -7.62 4.48
CA GLY A 33 -4.61 -8.78 3.90
C GLY A 33 -5.94 -9.17 4.57
N THR A 34 -6.49 -8.34 5.47
CA THR A 34 -7.65 -8.71 6.30
C THR A 34 -9.00 -8.65 5.57
N ARG A 35 -9.07 -7.97 4.42
CA ARG A 35 -10.31 -7.79 3.63
C ARG A 35 -10.08 -7.81 2.11
N LEU A 36 -9.34 -8.79 1.60
CA LEU A 36 -9.00 -8.89 0.16
C LEU A 36 -10.22 -9.03 -0.78
N SER A 37 -11.35 -9.51 -0.27
CA SER A 37 -12.60 -9.67 -1.04
C SER A 37 -13.48 -8.42 -1.08
N LEU A 38 -13.14 -7.36 -0.34
CA LEU A 38 -13.96 -6.15 -0.22
C LEU A 38 -13.43 -5.02 -1.12
N GLY A 39 -14.33 -4.28 -1.77
CA GLY A 39 -14.00 -3.12 -2.62
C GLY A 39 -13.90 -3.50 -4.09
N ASN A 40 -13.00 -2.84 -4.83
CA ASN A 40 -12.72 -3.18 -6.23
C ASN A 40 -11.72 -4.35 -6.31
N ALA A 41 -12.11 -5.49 -5.74
CA ALA A 41 -11.31 -6.70 -5.82
C ALA A 41 -11.16 -7.08 -7.31
N ALA A 42 -9.96 -6.87 -7.84
CA ALA A 42 -9.64 -7.33 -9.19
C ALA A 42 -9.90 -8.84 -9.21
N GLN A 43 -10.77 -9.30 -10.12
CA GLN A 43 -11.07 -10.73 -10.23
C GLN A 43 -9.83 -11.54 -10.67
N THR A 44 -8.89 -10.87 -11.36
CA THR A 44 -7.66 -11.45 -11.91
C THR A 44 -6.52 -10.42 -11.91
N PRO A 45 -5.98 -10.04 -10.73
CA PRO A 45 -4.83 -9.14 -10.69
C PRO A 45 -3.58 -9.88 -11.19
N ASP A 46 -2.71 -9.14 -11.87
CA ASP A 46 -1.38 -9.59 -12.26
C ASP A 46 -0.39 -9.33 -11.13
N ILE A 47 -0.54 -8.19 -10.43
CA ILE A 47 0.29 -7.78 -9.30
C ILE A 47 -0.57 -7.61 -8.04
N ALA A 48 -0.10 -8.23 -6.95
CA ALA A 48 -0.50 -7.89 -5.59
C ALA A 48 0.55 -6.92 -5.02
N LEU A 49 0.20 -5.63 -4.98
CA LEU A 49 1.09 -4.57 -4.54
C LEU A 49 1.02 -4.44 -3.03
N ASP A 50 1.97 -5.06 -2.35
CA ASP A 50 2.08 -5.12 -0.91
C ASP A 50 2.66 -3.81 -0.35
N THR A 51 1.86 -3.05 0.39
CA THR A 51 2.28 -1.75 0.94
C THR A 51 2.95 -1.83 2.30
N THR A 52 3.11 -3.03 2.90
CA THR A 52 3.53 -3.20 4.31
C THR A 52 4.95 -2.73 4.64
N SER A 53 5.79 -2.51 3.63
CA SER A 53 7.11 -1.85 3.75
C SER A 53 7.03 -0.34 3.93
N LEU A 54 5.94 0.30 3.49
CA LEU A 54 5.69 1.73 3.65
C LEU A 54 5.06 1.96 5.02
N ASN A 55 5.85 1.90 6.08
CA ASN A 55 5.38 1.83 7.46
C ASN A 55 6.02 2.86 8.39
N GLN A 56 6.38 4.02 7.86
CA GLN A 56 6.98 5.11 8.63
C GLN A 56 5.96 6.19 9.02
N PRO A 57 6.13 6.87 10.17
CA PRO A 57 5.42 8.11 10.46
C PRO A 57 5.91 9.23 9.53
N VAL A 58 4.98 10.00 8.98
CA VAL A 58 5.26 11.16 8.13
C VAL A 58 5.22 12.44 8.96
N SER A 59 4.21 12.61 9.82
CA SER A 59 4.11 13.75 10.74
C SER A 59 3.21 13.44 11.92
N ILE A 60 3.49 14.07 13.07
CA ILE A 60 2.62 14.04 14.25
C ILE A 60 2.46 15.49 14.71
N ASN A 61 1.22 15.98 14.73
CA ASN A 61 0.88 17.32 15.18
C ASN A 61 -0.09 17.20 16.36
N SER A 62 0.49 17.27 17.57
CA SER A 62 -0.28 17.15 18.81
C SER A 62 -1.18 18.35 19.10
N ALA A 63 -0.88 19.53 18.55
CA ALA A 63 -1.73 20.72 18.74
C ALA A 63 -3.05 20.56 18.00
N ASP A 64 -3.01 19.97 16.80
CA ASP A 64 -4.18 19.75 15.96
C ASP A 64 -4.81 18.36 16.15
N LEU A 65 -4.24 17.52 17.03
CA LEU A 65 -4.66 16.13 17.27
C LEU A 65 -4.67 15.30 15.98
N THR A 66 -3.66 15.48 15.13
CA THR A 66 -3.52 14.74 13.86
C THR A 66 -2.17 14.04 13.75
N ALA A 67 -2.16 12.93 13.03
CA ALA A 67 -0.95 12.23 12.66
C ALA A 67 -1.08 11.66 11.24
N THR A 68 0.01 11.66 10.50
CA THR A 68 0.11 11.15 9.13
C THR A 68 1.11 10.01 9.12
N PHE A 69 0.73 8.88 8.54
CA PHE A 69 1.57 7.70 8.41
C PHE A 69 1.56 7.20 6.97
N GLU A 70 2.60 6.46 6.61
CA GLU A 70 2.58 5.68 5.37
C GLU A 70 1.53 4.56 5.43
N ALA A 71 1.01 4.17 4.26
CA ALA A 71 -0.18 3.33 4.13
C ALA A 71 -0.01 1.87 4.63
N GLY A 72 1.22 1.40 4.81
CA GLY A 72 1.56 0.09 5.34
C GLY A 72 1.64 0.02 6.87
N MET A 73 1.54 1.15 7.57
CA MET A 73 1.52 1.19 9.03
C MET A 73 0.27 0.46 9.55
N THR A 74 0.44 -0.43 10.53
CA THR A 74 -0.70 -1.13 11.15
C THR A 74 -1.33 -0.25 12.24
N LEU A 75 -2.62 -0.45 12.51
CA LEU A 75 -3.30 0.26 13.61
C LEU A 75 -2.67 -0.05 14.97
N ASP A 76 -2.25 -1.30 15.19
CA ASP A 76 -1.58 -1.72 16.42
C ASP A 76 -0.29 -0.92 16.66
N SER A 77 0.56 -0.78 15.65
CA SER A 77 1.80 0.00 15.74
C SER A 77 1.59 1.50 15.95
N VAL A 78 0.41 2.04 15.61
CA VAL A 78 0.08 3.47 15.80
C VAL A 78 -0.52 3.74 17.18
N GLN A 79 -1.21 2.77 17.76
CA GLN A 79 -2.05 2.94 18.96
C GLN A 79 -1.37 2.47 20.26
N SER A 80 -0.22 1.80 20.16
CA SER A 80 0.56 1.32 21.31
C SER A 80 1.63 2.32 21.76
#